data_AF-A0ABD5V8D4-F1
#
_entry.id   AF-A0ABD5V8D4-F1
#
_cell.length_a   1.000
_cell.length_b   1.000
_cell.length_c   1.000
_cell.angle_alpha   90.00
_cell.angle_beta   90.00
_cell.angle_gamma   90.00
#
_symmetry.space_group_name_H-M   'P 1'
#
loop_
_entity.id
_entity.type
_entity.pdbx_description
1 polymer ?
#
loop_
_entity_poly.entity_id
_entity_poly.type
_entity_poly.pdbx_seq_one_letter_code
_entity_poly.pdbx_strand_id
1 'polypeptide(L)'
;MTVLFWHRTDLRLRDNRALEKALQTAHKRGTVVQPVFVLNPQFYSKDTLACDARIRFLHQCLESLRDQYRTHGSELTFLHGESIEQLLSIPAQDSNPDSTATEQSESIFYTRHPTARYGERRDRRLHEQATGSELTHAVSPHAVYEIVVEGQRAVYKCSTGPTGRER
;
A
#
# COMPACT_ATOMS: atom_id res chain seq x y z
N MET A 1 11.05 8.78 -8.99
CA MET A 1 9.81 8.89 -8.18
C MET A 1 8.87 7.73 -8.50
N THR A 2 8.52 6.90 -7.50
CA THR A 2 7.67 5.70 -7.69
C THR A 2 6.41 5.78 -6.83
N VAL A 3 5.28 5.31 -7.37
CA VAL A 3 4.03 5.15 -6.61
C VAL A 3 3.91 3.70 -6.18
N LEU A 4 3.90 3.45 -4.88
CA LEU A 4 3.73 2.11 -4.31
C LEU A 4 2.26 1.84 -4.02
N PHE A 5 1.77 0.66 -4.41
CA PHE A 5 0.45 0.20 -4.01
C PHE A 5 0.56 -1.06 -3.15
N TRP A 6 0.22 -0.96 -1.87
CA TRP A 6 0.35 -2.05 -0.92
C TRP A 6 -0.94 -2.86 -0.77
N HIS A 7 -0.95 -4.06 -1.36
CA HIS A 7 -1.97 -5.06 -1.16
C HIS A 7 -1.86 -5.70 0.24
N ARG A 8 -3.01 -5.87 0.91
CA ARG A 8 -3.10 -6.46 2.26
C ARG A 8 -4.25 -7.45 2.34
N THR A 9 -5.43 -6.94 2.65
CA THR A 9 -6.69 -7.69 2.73
C THR A 9 -7.48 -7.61 1.43
N ASP A 10 -7.32 -6.52 0.69
CA ASP A 10 -7.97 -6.29 -0.59
C ASP A 10 -7.07 -6.77 -1.74
N LEU A 11 -7.19 -8.04 -2.13
CA LEU A 11 -6.37 -8.71 -3.15
C LEU A 11 -7.03 -8.70 -4.54
N ARG A 12 -7.50 -7.53 -5.00
CA ARG A 12 -8.17 -7.36 -6.30
C ARG A 12 -7.68 -6.11 -7.03
N LEU A 13 -7.71 -6.18 -8.36
CA LEU A 13 -7.44 -5.02 -9.24
C LEU A 13 -8.70 -4.18 -9.50
N ARG A 14 -9.83 -4.85 -9.75
CA ARG A 14 -11.10 -4.19 -10.12
C ARG A 14 -11.82 -3.66 -8.89
N ASP A 15 -12.51 -2.54 -9.05
CA ASP A 15 -13.27 -1.88 -7.98
C ASP A 15 -12.42 -1.57 -6.73
N ASN A 16 -11.13 -1.30 -6.94
CA ASN A 16 -10.20 -0.91 -5.89
C ASN A 16 -9.90 0.59 -6.01
N ARG A 17 -10.65 1.39 -5.25
CA ARG A 17 -10.52 2.87 -5.25
C ARG A 17 -9.12 3.35 -4.86
N ALA A 18 -8.44 2.60 -4.00
CA ALA A 18 -7.08 2.96 -3.60
C ALA A 18 -6.09 2.74 -4.74
N LEU A 19 -6.23 1.64 -5.48
CA LEU A 19 -5.44 1.38 -6.68
C LEU A 19 -5.75 2.38 -7.79
N GLU A 20 -7.02 2.72 -8.00
CA GLU A 20 -7.42 3.75 -8.97
C GLU A 20 -6.73 5.09 -8.69
N LYS A 21 -6.72 5.53 -7.42
CA LYS A 21 -6.04 6.78 -7.04
C LYS A 21 -4.52 6.68 -7.24
N ALA A 22 -3.92 5.54 -6.89
CA ALA A 22 -2.51 5.30 -7.11
C ALA A 22 -2.15 5.43 -8.60
N LEU A 23 -2.95 4.83 -9.49
CA LEU A 23 -2.79 4.92 -10.95
C LEU A 23 -2.95 6.36 -11.46
N GLN A 24 -3.95 7.10 -10.97
CA GLN A 24 -4.14 8.52 -11.34
C GLN A 24 -2.94 9.38 -10.90
N THR A 25 -2.41 9.17 -9.70
CA THR A 25 -1.23 9.88 -9.21
C THR A 25 0.01 9.50 -10.02
N ALA A 26 0.21 8.21 -10.30
CA ALA A 26 1.33 7.74 -11.12
C ALA A 26 1.29 8.35 -12.53
N HIS A 27 0.11 8.35 -13.17
CA HIS A 27 -0.11 8.96 -14.47
C HIS A 27 0.22 10.47 -14.46
N LYS A 28 -0.28 11.22 -13.48
CA LYS A 28 0.02 12.67 -13.33
C LYS A 28 1.51 12.96 -13.14
N ARG A 29 2.25 12.03 -12.56
CA ARG A 29 3.70 12.15 -12.31
C ARG A 29 4.56 11.55 -13.43
N GLY A 30 3.95 10.97 -14.46
CA GLY A 30 4.69 10.28 -15.54
C GLY A 30 5.46 9.05 -15.05
N THR A 31 4.96 8.37 -14.02
CA THR A 31 5.57 7.16 -13.44
C THR A 31 4.60 5.98 -13.43
N VAL A 32 5.04 4.84 -12.94
CA VAL A 32 4.25 3.60 -12.81
C VAL A 32 3.87 3.33 -11.36
N VAL A 33 2.82 2.51 -11.19
CA VAL A 33 2.49 1.92 -9.90
C VAL A 33 3.27 0.63 -9.74
N GLN A 34 4.01 0.50 -8.64
CA GLN A 34 4.64 -0.74 -8.22
C GLN A 34 3.75 -1.41 -7.16
N PRO A 35 3.06 -2.51 -7.50
CA PRO A 35 2.23 -3.23 -6.55
C PRO A 35 3.09 -4.13 -5.66
N VAL A 36 2.81 -4.10 -4.35
CA VAL A 36 3.59 -4.84 -3.34
C VAL A 36 2.69 -5.60 -2.39
N PHE A 37 3.17 -6.74 -1.90
CA PHE A 37 2.57 -7.49 -0.80
C PHE A 37 3.67 -7.91 0.18
N VAL A 38 3.43 -7.77 1.49
CA VAL A 38 4.40 -8.13 2.53
C VAL A 38 4.00 -9.45 3.19
N LEU A 39 4.84 -10.47 3.04
CA LEU A 39 4.81 -11.72 3.78
C LEU A 39 5.48 -11.51 5.14
N ASN A 40 4.68 -11.12 6.13
CA ASN A 40 5.17 -10.90 7.48
C ASN A 40 5.15 -12.19 8.31
N PRO A 41 6.32 -12.69 8.77
CA PRO A 41 6.43 -13.96 9.49
C PRO A 41 5.54 -14.06 10.74
N GLN A 42 5.18 -12.93 11.37
CA GLN A 42 4.32 -12.91 12.56
C GLN A 42 2.92 -13.53 12.32
N PHE A 43 2.48 -13.63 11.05
CA PHE A 43 1.18 -14.22 10.68
C PHE A 43 1.27 -15.68 10.22
N TYR A 44 2.48 -16.20 10.08
CA TYR A 44 2.74 -17.55 9.55
C TYR A 44 3.52 -18.42 10.55
N SER A 45 3.69 -17.98 11.80
CA SER A 45 4.30 -18.81 12.83
C SER A 45 3.32 -19.88 13.33
N LYS A 46 3.87 -20.98 13.85
CA LYS A 46 3.11 -22.14 14.36
C LYS A 46 2.14 -21.78 15.49
N ASP A 47 2.40 -20.66 16.19
CA ASP A 47 1.59 -20.17 17.31
C ASP A 47 0.41 -19.28 16.86
N THR A 48 0.22 -19.12 15.54
CA THR A 48 -0.88 -18.30 15.00
C THR A 48 -2.16 -19.10 14.78
N LEU A 49 -3.31 -18.42 14.84
CA LEU A 49 -4.64 -18.99 14.58
C LEU A 49 -4.90 -19.28 13.09
N ALA A 50 -3.89 -19.17 12.22
CA ALA A 50 -4.03 -19.46 10.80
C ALA A 50 -3.85 -20.97 10.58
N CYS A 51 -4.91 -21.66 10.19
CA CYS A 51 -4.80 -23.05 9.75
C CYS A 51 -4.24 -23.12 8.31
N ASP A 52 -3.65 -24.27 7.96
CA ASP A 52 -3.02 -24.53 6.65
C ASP A 52 -3.94 -24.22 5.47
N ALA A 53 -5.24 -24.48 5.61
CA ALA A 53 -6.23 -24.18 4.57
C ALA A 53 -6.33 -22.66 4.26
N ARG A 54 -6.26 -21.81 5.29
CA ARG A 54 -6.30 -20.34 5.11
C ARG A 54 -5.02 -19.83 4.47
N ILE A 55 -3.87 -20.38 4.87
CA ILE A 55 -2.57 -20.04 4.27
C ILE A 55 -2.58 -20.45 2.79
N ARG A 56 -2.97 -21.68 2.48
CA ARG A 56 -3.09 -22.16 1.10
C ARG A 56 -4.02 -21.29 0.26
N PHE A 57 -5.19 -20.92 0.78
CA PHE A 57 -6.12 -20.04 0.09
C PHE A 57 -5.50 -18.66 -0.20
N LEU A 58 -4.77 -18.09 0.77
CA LEU A 58 -4.07 -16.82 0.56
C LEU A 58 -3.02 -16.94 -0.55
N HIS A 59 -2.21 -17.99 -0.57
CA HIS A 59 -1.24 -18.21 -1.65
C HIS A 59 -1.91 -18.26 -3.03
N GLN A 60 -3.04 -18.97 -3.16
CA GLN A 60 -3.80 -19.03 -4.41
C GLN A 60 -4.32 -17.65 -4.85
N CYS A 61 -4.81 -16.84 -3.90
CA CYS A 61 -5.22 -15.47 -4.17
C CYS A 61 -4.04 -14.60 -4.63
N LEU A 62 -2.86 -14.73 -4.01
CA LEU A 62 -1.66 -13.98 -4.38
C LEU A 62 -1.13 -14.38 -5.76
N GLU A 63 -1.14 -15.67 -6.10
CA GLU A 63 -0.79 -16.16 -7.44
C GLU A 63 -1.74 -15.60 -8.50
N SER A 64 -3.05 -15.70 -8.27
CA SER A 64 -4.07 -15.14 -9.17
C SER A 64 -3.92 -13.63 -9.35
N LEU A 65 -3.63 -12.90 -8.27
CA LEU A 65 -3.40 -11.45 -8.33
C LEU A 65 -2.13 -11.11 -9.12
N ARG A 66 -1.05 -11.88 -8.95
CA ARG A 66 0.20 -11.70 -9.68
C ARG A 66 0.01 -11.92 -11.19
N ASP A 67 -0.74 -12.95 -11.57
CA ASP A 67 -1.03 -13.24 -12.98
C ASP A 67 -1.90 -12.16 -13.63
N GLN A 68 -2.85 -11.58 -12.87
CA GLN A 68 -3.60 -10.40 -13.32
C GLN A 68 -2.68 -9.21 -13.58
N TYR A 69 -1.73 -8.91 -12.68
CA TYR A 69 -0.74 -7.85 -12.90
C TYR A 69 0.13 -8.10 -14.15
N ARG A 70 0.57 -9.34 -14.36
CA ARG A 70 1.36 -9.74 -15.54
C ARG A 70 0.62 -9.51 -16.85
N THR A 71 -0.68 -9.79 -16.86
CA THR A 71 -1.55 -9.52 -18.01
C THR A 71 -1.60 -8.03 -18.36
N HIS A 72 -1.34 -7.15 -17.39
CA HIS A 72 -1.25 -5.70 -17.55
C HIS A 72 0.20 -5.19 -17.69
N GLY A 73 1.19 -6.06 -17.88
CA GLY A 73 2.60 -5.67 -18.03
C GLY A 73 3.27 -5.19 -16.73
N SER A 74 2.71 -5.55 -15.57
CA SER A 74 3.25 -5.26 -14.24
C SER A 74 3.50 -6.56 -13.47
N GLU A 75 4.14 -6.49 -12.31
CA GLU A 75 4.44 -7.65 -11.47
C GLU A 75 4.13 -7.32 -10.00
N LEU A 76 3.42 -8.21 -9.31
CA LEU A 76 3.24 -8.11 -7.86
C LEU A 76 4.54 -8.48 -7.15
N THR A 77 5.17 -7.51 -6.51
CA THR A 77 6.40 -7.73 -5.74
C THR A 77 6.07 -8.26 -4.34
N PHE A 78 6.71 -9.36 -3.97
CA PHE A 78 6.63 -9.91 -2.61
C PHE A 78 7.81 -9.43 -1.77
N LEU A 79 7.52 -8.84 -0.63
CA LEU A 79 8.50 -8.48 0.41
C LEU A 79 8.37 -9.44 1.57
N HIS A 80 9.46 -9.67 2.30
CA HIS A 80 9.49 -10.60 3.42
C HIS A 80 10.03 -9.89 4.67
N GLY A 81 9.25 -9.85 5.75
CA GLY A 81 9.68 -9.22 7.01
C GLY A 81 8.62 -8.35 7.66
N GLU A 82 9.05 -7.41 8.50
CA GLU A 82 8.17 -6.45 9.14
C GLU A 82 7.56 -5.51 8.08
N SER A 83 6.24 -5.28 8.15
CA SER A 83 5.54 -4.66 7.02
C SER A 83 5.97 -3.23 6.76
N ILE A 84 6.18 -2.45 7.82
CA ILE A 84 6.54 -1.03 7.73
C ILE A 84 7.99 -0.91 7.30
N GLU A 85 8.89 -1.68 7.93
CA GLU A 85 10.31 -1.69 7.56
C GLU A 85 10.52 -2.04 6.08
N GLN A 86 9.82 -3.05 5.57
CA GLN A 86 9.93 -3.45 4.16
C GLN A 86 9.34 -2.43 3.19
N LEU A 87 8.28 -1.72 3.58
CA LEU A 87 7.70 -0.68 2.72
C LEU A 87 8.59 0.55 2.63
N LEU A 88 9.22 0.94 3.76
CA LEU A 88 10.11 2.10 3.83
C LEU A 88 11.52 1.83 3.29
N SER A 89 11.88 0.56 3.04
CA SER A 89 13.19 0.19 2.50
C SER A 89 13.22 0.12 0.97
N ILE A 90 12.07 0.20 0.29
CA ILE A 90 12.02 0.21 -1.16
C ILE A 90 12.69 1.50 -1.63
N PRO A 91 13.76 1.44 -2.44
CA PRO A 91 14.36 2.66 -2.96
C PRO A 91 13.46 3.28 -4.02
N ALA A 92 13.24 4.59 -3.94
CA ALA A 92 12.67 5.37 -5.03
C ALA A 92 13.41 5.08 -6.34
N GLN A 93 12.75 4.37 -7.27
CA GLN A 93 13.30 4.24 -8.62
C GLN A 93 13.23 5.61 -9.29
N ASP A 94 14.39 6.18 -9.59
CA ASP A 94 14.54 7.40 -10.38
C ASP A 94 14.96 7.02 -11.80
N SER A 95 14.06 7.21 -12.74
CA SER A 95 14.35 7.07 -14.17
C SER A 95 14.94 8.36 -14.78
N ASN A 96 15.29 9.36 -13.97
CA ASN A 96 15.87 10.62 -14.44
C ASN A 96 17.26 10.85 -13.82
N PRO A 97 18.35 10.62 -14.56
CA PRO A 97 19.72 10.76 -14.06
C PRO A 97 20.18 12.22 -13.85
N ASP A 98 19.38 13.22 -14.23
CA ASP A 98 19.79 14.63 -14.24
C ASP A 98 19.16 15.51 -13.13
N SER A 99 18.35 14.93 -12.25
CA SER A 99 17.71 15.68 -11.16
C SER A 99 18.54 15.62 -9.88
N THR A 100 19.41 16.63 -9.70
CA THR A 100 20.03 16.99 -8.41
C THR A 100 18.99 17.62 -7.48
N ALA A 101 18.00 16.85 -7.02
CA ALA A 101 17.05 17.33 -6.00
C ALA A 101 16.61 16.20 -5.06
N THR A 102 16.99 16.38 -3.80
CA THR A 102 16.88 15.55 -2.59
C THR A 102 15.46 15.25 -2.10
N GLU A 103 14.45 15.21 -2.98
CA GLU A 103 13.05 15.02 -2.57
C GLU A 103 12.48 13.72 -3.14
N GLN A 104 12.94 12.60 -2.56
CA GLN A 104 12.46 11.25 -2.86
C GLN A 104 11.04 11.02 -2.32
N SER A 105 10.09 11.65 -3.00
CA SER A 105 8.65 11.60 -2.72
C SER A 105 8.04 10.23 -3.05
N GLU A 106 8.19 9.26 -2.15
CA GLU A 106 7.55 7.95 -2.28
C GLU A 106 6.08 8.05 -1.86
N SER A 107 5.17 7.68 -2.76
CA SER A 107 3.74 7.71 -2.46
C SER A 107 3.20 6.30 -2.25
N ILE A 108 2.87 5.96 -1.00
CA ILE A 108 2.31 4.66 -0.63
C ILE A 108 0.78 4.78 -0.56
N PHE A 109 0.10 3.97 -1.36
CA PHE A 109 -1.35 3.84 -1.38
C PHE A 109 -1.78 2.48 -0.87
N TYR A 110 -2.84 2.44 -0.04
CA TYR A 110 -3.46 1.20 0.40
C TYR A 110 -4.92 1.40 0.80
N THR A 111 -5.70 0.33 0.74
CA THR A 111 -7.10 0.32 1.21
C THR A 111 -7.14 0.29 2.74
N ARG A 112 -7.93 1.19 3.35
CA ARG A 112 -8.30 1.06 4.77
C ARG A 112 -9.12 -0.21 4.96
N HIS A 113 -8.87 -0.95 6.04
CA HIS A 113 -9.69 -2.12 6.40
C HIS A 113 -10.38 -1.87 7.74
N PRO A 114 -11.55 -2.47 8.04
CA PRO A 114 -12.10 -2.47 9.40
C PRO A 114 -11.06 -2.99 10.39
N THR A 115 -10.79 -2.18 11.40
CA THR A 115 -9.55 -2.23 12.18
C THR A 115 -9.71 -3.15 13.39
N ALA A 116 -9.20 -4.38 13.27
CA ALA A 116 -8.74 -5.08 14.46
C ALA A 116 -7.57 -4.28 15.07
N ARG A 117 -7.43 -4.30 16.41
CA ARG A 117 -6.42 -3.52 17.16
C ARG A 117 -5.01 -3.55 16.55
N TYR A 118 -4.59 -4.70 16.00
CA TYR A 118 -3.29 -4.82 15.33
C TYR A 118 -3.19 -3.94 14.08
N GLY A 119 -4.16 -4.01 13.16
CA GLY A 119 -4.12 -3.26 11.91
C GLY A 119 -4.14 -1.75 12.15
N GLU A 120 -4.91 -1.33 13.15
CA GLU A 120 -4.97 0.06 13.63
C GLU A 120 -3.61 0.58 14.11
N ARG A 121 -2.92 -0.18 14.97
CA ARG A 121 -1.59 0.18 15.47
C ARG A 121 -0.52 0.18 14.38
N ARG A 122 -0.58 -0.79 13.46
CA ARG A 122 0.35 -0.86 12.33
C ARG A 122 0.18 0.35 11.41
N ASP A 123 -1.05 0.67 11.01
CA ASP A 123 -1.33 1.79 10.12
C ASP A 123 -0.95 3.12 10.78
N ARG A 124 -1.13 3.22 12.12
CA ARG A 124 -0.62 4.34 12.93
C ARG A 124 0.89 4.47 12.88
N ARG A 125 1.63 3.38 13.14
CA ARG A 125 3.09 3.39 13.10
C ARG A 125 3.64 3.74 11.73
N LEU A 126 3.02 3.24 10.66
CA LEU A 126 3.42 3.58 9.28
C LEU A 126 3.29 5.08 9.04
N HIS A 127 2.20 5.68 9.53
CA HIS A 127 2.02 7.12 9.47
C HIS A 127 3.06 7.87 10.29
N GLU A 128 3.21 7.54 11.59
CA GLU A 128 4.18 8.19 12.48
C GLU A 128 5.61 8.14 11.91
N GLN A 129 6.02 7.00 11.33
CA GLN A 129 7.36 6.86 10.74
C GLN A 129 7.51 7.57 9.40
N ALA A 130 6.46 7.61 8.58
CA ALA A 130 6.52 8.31 7.31
C ALA A 130 6.43 9.83 7.52
N THR A 131 5.45 10.32 8.27
CA THR A 131 5.10 11.76 8.37
C THR A 131 5.80 12.48 9.52
N GLY A 132 6.27 11.75 10.53
CA GLY A 132 6.71 12.34 11.80
C GLY A 132 5.57 12.94 12.63
N SER A 133 4.30 12.64 12.30
CA SER A 133 3.11 13.21 12.96
C SER A 133 2.11 12.13 13.41
N GLU A 134 1.24 12.48 14.37
CA GLU A 134 0.22 11.59 14.94
C GLU A 134 -1.06 11.55 14.07
N LEU A 135 -1.59 10.35 13.83
CA LEU A 135 -2.71 10.10 12.91
C LEU A 135 -4.05 10.61 13.49
N THR A 136 -4.56 11.73 12.97
CA THR A 136 -5.90 12.23 13.32
C THR A 136 -6.96 11.42 12.55
N HIS A 137 -7.87 10.78 13.28
CA HIS A 137 -8.84 9.83 12.73
C HIS A 137 -9.87 10.51 11.80
N ALA A 138 -10.06 9.97 10.58
CA ALA A 138 -11.19 10.32 9.72
C ALA A 138 -11.76 9.13 8.92
N VAL A 139 -13.03 8.85 9.22
CA VAL A 139 -14.22 8.42 8.44
C VAL A 139 -14.05 7.54 7.18
N SER A 140 -14.64 6.34 7.23
CA SER A 140 -14.99 5.40 6.13
C SER A 140 -14.06 4.19 5.89
N PRO A 141 -14.60 2.95 5.80
CA PRO A 141 -13.85 1.73 5.46
C PRO A 141 -13.37 1.67 3.99
N HIS A 142 -13.78 2.63 3.15
CA HIS A 142 -13.29 2.78 1.77
C HIS A 142 -12.35 3.99 1.61
N ALA A 143 -11.86 4.53 2.73
CA ALA A 143 -10.91 5.63 2.69
C ALA A 143 -9.63 5.17 1.98
N VAL A 144 -9.23 5.97 0.99
CA VAL A 144 -7.95 5.81 0.31
C VAL A 144 -6.93 6.62 1.07
N TYR A 145 -5.87 5.97 1.54
CA TYR A 145 -4.73 6.62 2.14
C TYR A 145 -3.64 6.79 1.11
N GLU A 146 -3.10 8.01 1.06
CA GLU A 146 -1.92 8.39 0.30
C GLU A 146 -0.93 8.95 1.31
N ILE A 147 0.24 8.31 1.41
CA ILE A 147 1.37 8.79 2.20
C ILE A 147 2.44 9.22 1.21
N VAL A 148 2.74 10.51 1.09
CA VAL A 148 3.79 11.03 0.21
C VAL A 148 5.02 11.36 1.05
N VAL A 149 6.13 10.63 0.94
CA VAL A 149 7.36 10.81 1.75
C VAL A 149 8.30 11.85 1.15
N GLU A 150 8.21 13.14 1.49
CA GLU A 150 9.10 14.19 0.96
C GLU A 150 10.34 14.38 1.88
N GLY A 151 11.45 13.70 1.58
CA GLY A 151 12.67 13.77 2.41
C GLY A 151 12.47 13.14 3.80
N GLN A 152 12.57 13.92 4.88
CA GLN A 152 12.26 13.47 6.25
C GLN A 152 10.79 13.72 6.67
N ARG A 153 9.93 14.18 5.75
CA ARG A 153 8.54 14.54 6.05
C ARG A 153 7.61 13.87 5.07
N ALA A 154 6.77 12.94 5.52
CA ALA A 154 5.63 12.53 4.72
C ALA A 154 4.38 13.42 4.94
N VAL A 155 3.65 13.65 3.86
CA VAL A 155 2.37 14.35 3.83
C VAL A 155 1.25 13.32 3.61
N TYR A 156 0.22 13.40 4.45
CA TYR A 156 -0.92 12.49 4.44
C TYR A 156 -2.13 13.12 3.76
N LYS A 157 -2.76 12.37 2.85
CA LYS A 157 -4.04 12.76 2.26
C LYS A 157 -5.05 11.63 2.39
N CYS A 158 -5.97 11.76 3.35
CA CYS A 158 -7.20 10.97 3.37
C CYS A 158 -8.19 11.61 2.40
N SER A 159 -8.58 10.89 1.35
CA SER A 159 -9.70 11.31 0.50
C SER A 159 -10.88 10.37 0.76
N THR A 160 -11.91 10.87 1.44
CA THR A 160 -13.25 10.31 1.34
C THR A 160 -13.85 10.82 0.05
N GLY A 161 -13.91 10.00 -1.00
CA GLY A 161 -14.68 10.38 -2.17
C GLY A 161 -16.17 10.55 -1.80
N PRO A 162 -16.97 11.28 -2.59
CA PRO A 162 -18.36 11.54 -2.25
C PRO A 162 -19.07 10.21 -2.01
N THR A 163 -19.75 10.12 -0.87
CA THR A 163 -20.69 9.04 -0.57
C THR A 163 -21.83 9.15 -1.57
N GLY A 164 -21.66 8.54 -2.75
CA GLY A 164 -22.70 8.40 -3.75
C GLY A 164 -23.79 7.49 -3.23
N ARG A 165 -24.78 8.08 -2.56
CA ARG A 165 -26.10 7.50 -2.39
C ARG A 165 -27.14 8.57 -2.75
N GLU A 166 -27.22 8.86 -4.04
CA GLU A 166 -28.43 9.37 -4.67
C GLU A 166 -28.74 8.44 -5.85
N ARG A 167 -29.62 7.48 -5.57
CA ARG A 167 -30.80 7.08 -6.36
C ARG A 167 -31.55 6.01 -5.59
#